data_AF-A0A5J4PI44-F1
#
_entry.id   AF-A0A5J4PI44-F1
#
_cell.length_a   1.000
_cell.length_b   1.000
_cell.length_c   1.000
_cell.angle_alpha   90.00
_cell.angle_beta   90.00
_cell.angle_gamma   90.00
#
_symmetry.space_group_name_H-M   'P 1'
#
loop_
_entity.id
_entity.type
_entity.pdbx_description
1 polymer ?
#
loop_
_entity_poly.entity_id
_entity_poly.type
_entity_poly.pdbx_seq_one_letter_code
_entity_poly.pdbx_strand_id
1 'polypeptide(L)'
;QIVSMIDIDNQKSLFLRQYLRLCQHMEQLLHYVWKHKIFPFRKLQTTSGLPLEIIDPGLRNTNAGPDFFNAKIKINETLWVGNIEIHIRSSDWKRHGHHKDKAYNSVILHVAEQTDCEVFRFNGEAIPQLHLPCPNNVRKHYDELCQTEITPYCYPILHSLPKLTVHSWFTALQSERFEQKTKVIFERLKRHENNWEDTFFVTLARNFGFGLNGDAFEAWANQLPFRSIDKHRDTLIQVEAFFFGQAGLLDEQLPDEYYRQLQKEYRYLQHKFELHRTDISAWCFAKLRPGNFPH
;
A
#
# COMPACT_ATOMS: atom_id res chain seq x y z
N GLN A 1 4.55 -35.66 -35.75
CA GLN A 1 4.13 -34.34 -36.29
C GLN A 1 3.06 -33.62 -35.44
N ILE A 2 2.85 -33.99 -34.15
CA ILE A 2 1.88 -33.28 -33.26
C ILE A 2 2.58 -32.52 -32.11
N VAL A 3 3.89 -32.70 -31.93
CA VAL A 3 4.65 -32.06 -30.83
C VAL A 3 5.09 -30.61 -31.16
N SER A 4 5.00 -30.17 -32.41
CA SER A 4 5.46 -28.84 -32.83
C SER A 4 4.39 -27.73 -32.78
N MET A 5 3.12 -28.03 -32.48
CA MET A 5 2.06 -27.01 -32.37
C MET A 5 1.77 -26.56 -30.93
N ILE A 6 2.17 -27.35 -29.92
CA ILE A 6 1.91 -27.03 -28.50
C ILE A 6 2.93 -26.01 -27.95
N ASP A 7 4.15 -25.99 -28.48
CA ASP A 7 5.22 -25.09 -28.00
C ASP A 7 5.02 -23.62 -28.45
N ILE A 8 4.34 -23.40 -29.58
CA ILE A 8 4.07 -22.06 -30.11
C ILE A 8 3.01 -21.34 -29.28
N ASP A 9 2.01 -22.04 -28.74
CA ASP A 9 0.97 -21.44 -27.89
C ASP A 9 1.46 -21.16 -26.47
N ASN A 10 2.38 -21.98 -25.93
CA ASN A 10 2.96 -21.74 -24.60
C ASN A 10 3.98 -20.59 -24.62
N GLN A 11 4.78 -20.45 -25.68
CA GLN A 11 5.65 -19.28 -25.87
C GLN A 11 4.86 -18.00 -26.12
N LYS A 12 3.76 -18.05 -26.90
CA LYS A 12 2.83 -16.92 -27.05
C LYS A 12 2.19 -16.52 -25.72
N SER A 13 1.82 -17.48 -24.87
CA SER A 13 1.26 -17.24 -23.53
C SER A 13 2.26 -16.58 -22.58
N LEU A 14 3.52 -17.04 -22.56
CA LEU A 14 4.56 -16.43 -21.73
C LEU A 14 4.91 -15.02 -22.21
N PHE A 15 5.04 -14.85 -23.54
CA PHE A 15 5.27 -13.56 -24.17
C PHE A 15 4.10 -12.60 -23.93
N LEU A 16 2.86 -13.06 -24.05
CA LEU A 16 1.67 -12.25 -23.71
C LEU A 16 1.70 -11.86 -22.24
N ARG A 17 2.03 -12.75 -21.31
CA ARG A 17 2.07 -12.43 -19.87
C ARG A 17 3.17 -11.43 -19.54
N GLN A 18 4.34 -11.56 -20.15
CA GLN A 18 5.45 -10.62 -19.97
C GLN A 18 5.15 -9.28 -20.63
N TYR A 19 4.54 -9.29 -21.82
CA TYR A 19 4.08 -8.11 -22.54
C TYR A 19 2.94 -7.39 -21.79
N LEU A 20 1.96 -8.13 -21.24
CA LEU A 20 0.89 -7.60 -20.41
C LEU A 20 1.44 -7.00 -19.11
N ARG A 21 2.45 -7.63 -18.49
CA ARG A 21 3.18 -7.03 -17.36
C ARG A 21 3.88 -5.73 -17.75
N LEU A 22 4.62 -5.74 -18.86
CA LEU A 22 5.30 -4.54 -19.39
C LEU A 22 4.28 -3.43 -19.72
N CYS A 23 3.16 -3.76 -20.35
CA CYS A 23 2.07 -2.82 -20.61
C CYS A 23 1.47 -2.26 -19.31
N GLN A 24 1.22 -3.10 -18.29
CA GLN A 24 0.77 -2.64 -16.97
C GLN A 24 1.78 -1.71 -16.29
N HIS A 25 3.08 -2.00 -16.37
CA HIS A 25 4.13 -1.12 -15.86
C HIS A 25 4.16 0.22 -16.59
N MET A 26 3.89 0.20 -17.89
CA MET A 26 3.83 1.41 -18.70
C MET A 26 2.57 2.24 -18.43
N GLU A 27 1.40 1.64 -18.23
CA GLU A 27 0.18 2.36 -17.84
C GLU A 27 0.34 3.00 -16.47
N GLN A 28 0.94 2.28 -15.51
CA GLN A 28 1.27 2.85 -14.20
C GLN A 28 2.17 4.09 -14.31
N LEU A 29 3.08 4.12 -15.30
CA LEU A 29 3.91 5.29 -15.55
C LEU A 29 3.10 6.47 -16.10
N LEU A 30 2.13 6.23 -17.00
CA LEU A 30 1.20 7.27 -17.44
C LEU A 30 0.31 7.77 -16.29
N HIS A 31 -0.13 6.90 -15.38
CA HIS A 31 -0.87 7.32 -14.19
C HIS A 31 -0.01 8.22 -13.29
N TYR A 32 1.29 7.92 -13.17
CA TYR A 32 2.23 8.77 -12.45
C TYR A 32 2.38 10.14 -13.12
N VAL A 33 2.60 10.17 -14.43
CA VAL A 33 2.70 11.40 -15.24
C VAL A 33 1.44 12.26 -15.09
N TRP A 34 0.26 11.65 -15.16
CA TRP A 34 -1.03 12.33 -14.98
C TRP A 34 -1.19 12.88 -13.55
N LYS A 35 -1.03 12.02 -12.54
CA LYS A 35 -1.21 12.37 -11.11
C LYS A 35 -0.31 13.54 -10.69
N HIS A 36 0.93 13.55 -11.15
CA HIS A 36 1.92 14.56 -10.79
C HIS A 36 1.98 15.74 -11.77
N LYS A 37 1.01 15.82 -12.72
CA LYS A 37 0.92 16.89 -13.73
C LYS A 37 2.22 17.11 -14.50
N ILE A 38 2.93 16.02 -14.85
CA ILE A 38 4.18 16.07 -15.61
C ILE A 38 3.85 16.23 -17.09
N PHE A 39 3.33 17.41 -17.45
CA PHE A 39 2.86 17.72 -18.79
C PHE A 39 3.95 18.41 -19.62
N PRO A 40 3.92 18.26 -20.95
CA PRO A 40 4.83 19.00 -21.81
C PRO A 40 4.61 20.52 -21.66
N PHE A 41 5.66 21.32 -21.89
CA PHE A 41 5.63 22.79 -21.74
C PHE A 41 4.77 23.53 -22.79
N ARG A 42 3.97 22.80 -23.57
CA ARG A 42 3.04 23.33 -24.59
C ARG A 42 1.63 23.32 -24.04
N LYS A 43 0.78 24.19 -24.59
CA LYS A 43 -0.66 24.15 -24.29
C LYS A 43 -1.22 22.77 -24.64
N LEU A 44 -1.96 22.18 -23.71
CA LEU A 44 -2.63 20.90 -23.96
C LEU A 44 -3.84 21.13 -24.86
N GLN A 45 -4.08 20.15 -25.72
CA GLN A 45 -5.22 20.14 -26.62
C GLN A 45 -5.73 18.71 -26.72
N THR A 46 -7.02 18.58 -26.97
CA THR A 46 -7.63 17.29 -27.34
C THR A 46 -7.13 16.84 -28.72
N THR A 47 -7.32 15.56 -29.05
CA THR A 47 -7.01 15.02 -30.40
C THR A 47 -7.79 15.71 -31.52
N SER A 48 -8.94 16.33 -31.21
CA SER A 48 -9.72 17.17 -32.13
C SER A 48 -9.27 18.64 -32.19
N GLY A 49 -8.19 19.00 -31.49
CA GLY A 49 -7.59 20.35 -31.51
C GLY A 49 -8.20 21.35 -30.53
N LEU A 50 -9.20 20.95 -29.72
CA LEU A 50 -9.79 21.85 -28.72
C LEU A 50 -8.81 22.13 -27.57
N PRO A 51 -8.66 23.38 -27.12
CA PRO A 51 -7.85 23.71 -25.94
C PRO A 51 -8.28 22.92 -24.71
N LEU A 52 -7.32 22.35 -24.00
CA LEU A 52 -7.53 21.57 -22.78
C LEU A 52 -6.69 22.15 -21.65
N GLU A 53 -7.30 22.31 -20.48
CA GLU A 53 -6.64 22.67 -19.23
C GLU A 53 -6.99 21.67 -18.14
N ILE A 54 -5.99 21.23 -17.37
CA ILE A 54 -6.16 20.27 -16.29
C ILE A 54 -6.08 21.02 -14.95
N ILE A 55 -7.25 21.34 -14.41
CA ILE A 55 -7.39 22.07 -13.14
C ILE A 55 -7.07 21.11 -11.99
N ASP A 56 -7.69 19.93 -11.98
CA ASP A 56 -7.50 18.87 -11.00
C ASP A 56 -7.44 17.49 -11.69
N PRO A 57 -6.36 16.70 -11.54
CA PRO A 57 -6.24 15.38 -12.14
C PRO A 57 -7.17 14.34 -11.51
N GLY A 58 -7.78 14.66 -10.36
CA GLY A 58 -8.67 13.78 -9.63
C GLY A 58 -7.91 12.84 -8.67
N LEU A 59 -8.69 11.96 -8.03
CA LEU A 59 -8.20 10.98 -7.06
C LEU A 59 -7.98 9.63 -7.75
N ARG A 60 -6.77 9.09 -7.64
CA ARG A 60 -6.44 7.77 -8.20
C ARG A 60 -7.35 6.70 -7.58
N ASN A 61 -8.01 5.93 -8.43
CA ASN A 61 -8.74 4.73 -8.07
C ASN A 61 -7.78 3.53 -8.05
N THR A 62 -7.89 2.67 -7.05
CA THR A 62 -7.16 1.39 -6.97
C THR A 62 -8.08 0.19 -7.05
N ASN A 63 -9.39 0.43 -7.20
CA ASN A 63 -10.44 -0.58 -7.29
C ASN A 63 -10.98 -0.63 -8.73
N ALA A 64 -12.04 -1.41 -8.97
CA ALA A 64 -12.70 -1.47 -10.27
C ALA A 64 -13.29 -0.10 -10.69
N GLY A 65 -13.43 0.10 -12.01
CA GLY A 65 -13.94 1.32 -12.63
C GLY A 65 -12.83 2.23 -13.16
N PRO A 66 -13.13 3.50 -13.45
CA PRO A 66 -12.18 4.42 -14.06
C PRO A 66 -10.93 4.69 -13.22
N ASP A 67 -9.81 5.02 -13.87
CA ASP A 67 -8.51 5.19 -13.22
C ASP A 67 -8.44 6.36 -12.23
N PHE A 68 -9.12 7.46 -12.51
CA PHE A 68 -9.20 8.62 -11.62
C PHE A 68 -10.62 9.14 -11.46
N PHE A 69 -11.01 9.43 -10.23
CA PHE A 69 -12.31 9.99 -9.87
C PHE A 69 -12.28 11.50 -9.67
N ASN A 70 -13.38 12.17 -10.02
CA ASN A 70 -13.65 13.57 -9.70
C ASN A 70 -12.58 14.57 -10.19
N ALA A 71 -11.98 14.28 -11.35
CA ALA A 71 -11.12 15.23 -12.03
C ALA A 71 -11.92 16.45 -12.50
N LYS A 72 -11.22 17.59 -12.61
CA LYS A 72 -11.76 18.85 -13.14
C LYS A 72 -10.87 19.30 -14.29
N ILE A 73 -11.45 19.39 -15.47
CA ILE A 73 -10.76 19.84 -16.68
C ILE A 73 -11.60 20.90 -17.37
N LYS A 74 -10.94 21.79 -18.11
CA LYS A 74 -11.61 22.76 -18.97
C LYS A 74 -11.31 22.41 -20.42
N ILE A 75 -12.34 22.18 -21.21
CA ILE A 75 -12.23 21.96 -22.66
C ILE A 75 -12.89 23.16 -23.33
N ASN A 76 -12.11 23.92 -24.10
CA ASN A 76 -12.50 25.24 -24.58
C ASN A 76 -12.93 26.16 -23.41
N GLU A 77 -14.18 26.62 -23.36
CA GLU A 77 -14.72 27.43 -22.25
C GLU A 77 -15.55 26.64 -21.23
N THR A 78 -15.77 25.34 -21.47
CA THR A 78 -16.63 24.51 -20.62
C THR A 78 -15.81 23.78 -19.56
N LEU A 79 -16.22 23.92 -18.29
CA LEU A 79 -15.70 23.16 -17.17
C LEU A 79 -16.40 21.79 -17.11
N TRP A 80 -15.62 20.72 -17.09
CA TRP A 80 -16.08 19.35 -16.96
C TRP A 80 -15.64 18.78 -15.61
N VAL A 81 -16.53 18.03 -14.96
CA VAL A 81 -16.27 17.30 -13.73
C VAL A 81 -16.67 15.85 -13.92
N GLY A 82 -15.76 14.93 -13.63
CA GLY A 82 -15.98 13.51 -13.87
C GLY A 82 -14.69 12.70 -13.80
N ASN A 83 -14.67 11.57 -14.47
CA ASN A 83 -13.59 10.59 -14.32
C ASN A 83 -12.62 10.63 -15.49
N ILE A 84 -11.42 10.09 -15.28
CA ILE A 84 -10.38 9.96 -16.30
C ILE A 84 -10.05 8.49 -16.44
N GLU A 85 -9.88 8.05 -17.68
CA GLU A 85 -9.33 6.74 -18.01
C GLU A 85 -8.05 6.91 -18.80
N ILE A 86 -7.06 6.06 -18.54
CA ILE A 86 -5.73 6.14 -19.10
C ILE A 86 -5.32 4.78 -19.67
N HIS A 87 -4.86 4.78 -20.92
CA HIS A 87 -4.32 3.58 -21.57
C HIS A 87 -3.02 3.89 -22.31
N ILE A 88 -2.24 2.85 -22.64
CA ILE A 88 -1.15 3.03 -23.61
C ILE A 88 -1.71 3.32 -24.99
N ARG A 89 -2.75 2.58 -25.40
CA ARG A 89 -3.41 2.72 -26.71
C ARG A 89 -4.88 3.01 -26.53
N SER A 90 -5.43 3.92 -27.33
CA SER A 90 -6.87 4.17 -27.34
C SER A 90 -7.70 2.94 -27.72
N SER A 91 -7.17 2.03 -28.54
CA SER A 91 -7.81 0.76 -28.86
C SER A 91 -8.03 -0.16 -27.65
N ASP A 92 -7.29 0.05 -26.56
CA ASP A 92 -7.43 -0.73 -25.34
C ASP A 92 -8.75 -0.44 -24.62
N TRP A 93 -9.35 0.75 -24.84
CA TRP A 93 -10.71 1.06 -24.40
C TRP A 93 -11.74 0.02 -24.87
N LYS A 94 -11.63 -0.39 -26.14
CA LYS A 94 -12.51 -1.42 -26.70
C LYS A 94 -12.08 -2.82 -26.25
N ARG A 95 -10.77 -3.09 -26.24
CA ARG A 95 -10.19 -4.38 -25.81
C ARG A 95 -10.61 -4.76 -24.40
N HIS A 96 -10.63 -3.80 -23.48
CA HIS A 96 -11.01 -4.00 -22.08
C HIS A 96 -12.54 -3.94 -21.86
N GLY A 97 -13.32 -3.65 -22.91
CA GLY A 97 -14.77 -3.66 -22.83
C GLY A 97 -15.42 -2.42 -22.23
N HIS A 98 -14.67 -1.35 -21.97
CA HIS A 98 -15.19 -0.13 -21.34
C HIS A 98 -16.31 0.54 -22.13
N HIS A 99 -16.27 0.45 -23.46
CA HIS A 99 -17.36 0.87 -24.35
C HIS A 99 -18.71 0.16 -24.11
N LYS A 100 -18.74 -0.97 -23.40
CA LYS A 100 -19.94 -1.73 -23.04
C LYS A 100 -20.29 -1.62 -21.56
N ASP A 101 -19.47 -0.95 -20.76
CA ASP A 101 -19.63 -0.88 -19.32
C ASP A 101 -20.12 0.51 -18.88
N LYS A 102 -21.27 0.54 -18.21
CA LYS A 102 -21.89 1.76 -17.71
C LYS A 102 -21.07 2.45 -16.62
N ALA A 103 -20.17 1.74 -15.93
CA ALA A 103 -19.27 2.33 -14.93
C ALA A 103 -18.34 3.40 -15.54
N TYR A 104 -18.10 3.35 -16.85
CA TYR A 104 -17.24 4.28 -17.58
C TYR A 104 -18.01 5.44 -18.22
N ASN A 105 -19.34 5.51 -18.05
CA ASN A 105 -20.16 6.60 -18.60
C ASN A 105 -19.91 7.96 -17.96
N SER A 106 -19.15 8.05 -16.86
CA SER A 106 -18.72 9.30 -16.24
C SER A 106 -17.32 9.75 -16.67
N VAL A 107 -16.64 9.02 -17.56
CA VAL A 107 -15.28 9.36 -18.03
C VAL A 107 -15.33 10.59 -18.94
N ILE A 108 -14.83 11.73 -18.51
CA ILE A 108 -14.90 13.01 -19.25
C ILE A 108 -13.72 13.23 -20.20
N LEU A 109 -12.64 12.47 -20.03
CA LEU A 109 -11.45 12.52 -20.87
C LEU A 109 -10.78 11.15 -20.86
N HIS A 110 -10.39 10.69 -22.04
CA HIS A 110 -9.55 9.51 -22.20
C HIS A 110 -8.12 9.93 -22.53
N VAL A 111 -7.14 9.52 -21.73
CA VAL A 111 -5.73 9.87 -21.92
C VAL A 111 -5.01 8.67 -22.52
N ALA A 112 -4.24 8.89 -23.58
CA ALA A 112 -3.44 7.82 -24.17
C ALA A 112 -2.08 8.29 -24.66
N GLU A 113 -1.07 7.41 -24.57
CA GLU A 113 0.23 7.63 -25.21
C GLU A 113 0.14 7.42 -26.73
N GLN A 114 -0.70 6.51 -27.21
CA GLN A 114 -0.95 6.26 -28.62
C GLN A 114 -2.45 6.39 -28.91
N THR A 115 -2.81 7.44 -29.65
CA THR A 115 -4.20 7.73 -30.02
C THR A 115 -4.52 7.12 -31.38
N ASP A 116 -4.73 5.80 -31.41
CA ASP A 116 -4.90 5.00 -32.62
C ASP A 116 -6.36 4.82 -33.08
N CYS A 117 -7.33 5.08 -32.20
CA CYS A 117 -8.74 5.13 -32.56
C CYS A 117 -9.55 6.08 -31.67
N GLU A 118 -10.74 6.45 -32.13
CA GLU A 118 -11.73 7.15 -31.31
C GLU A 118 -12.34 6.22 -30.26
N VAL A 119 -12.69 6.80 -29.10
CA VAL A 119 -13.31 6.09 -27.98
C VAL A 119 -14.71 6.63 -27.72
N PHE A 120 -15.62 5.72 -27.36
CA PHE A 120 -17.03 6.02 -27.20
C PHE A 120 -17.54 5.44 -25.89
N ARG A 121 -18.42 6.19 -25.21
CA ARG A 121 -19.20 5.71 -24.06
C ARG A 121 -20.20 4.66 -24.51
N PHE A 122 -20.88 4.03 -23.54
CA PHE A 122 -21.95 3.08 -23.79
C PHE A 122 -23.09 3.66 -24.66
N ASN A 123 -23.39 4.95 -24.50
CA ASN A 123 -24.45 5.63 -25.26
C ASN A 123 -24.02 6.06 -26.68
N GLY A 124 -22.80 5.75 -27.10
CA GLY A 124 -22.26 6.13 -28.41
C GLY A 124 -21.70 7.54 -28.50
N GLU A 125 -21.69 8.31 -27.40
CA GLU A 125 -21.02 9.62 -27.39
C GLU A 125 -19.50 9.46 -27.40
N ALA A 126 -18.84 10.24 -28.26
CA ALA A 126 -17.39 10.29 -28.31
C ALA A 126 -16.83 10.92 -27.02
N ILE A 127 -15.78 10.31 -26.47
CA ILE A 127 -15.07 10.86 -25.32
C ILE A 127 -13.87 11.67 -25.86
N PRO A 128 -13.71 12.94 -25.47
CA PRO A 128 -12.52 13.71 -25.81
C PRO A 128 -11.24 12.97 -25.39
N GLN A 129 -10.24 12.96 -26.26
CA GLN A 129 -8.98 12.29 -25.98
C GLN A 129 -7.83 13.29 -25.81
N LEU A 130 -6.91 12.99 -24.90
CA LEU A 130 -5.62 13.67 -24.78
C LEU A 130 -4.50 12.72 -25.17
N HIS A 131 -3.68 13.12 -26.14
CA HIS A 131 -2.40 12.47 -26.39
C HIS A 131 -1.37 12.95 -25.35
N LEU A 132 -1.00 12.07 -24.43
CA LEU A 132 -0.03 12.35 -23.37
C LEU A 132 1.13 11.35 -23.46
N PRO A 133 2.26 11.72 -24.10
CA PRO A 133 3.42 10.87 -24.14
C PRO A 133 4.10 10.84 -22.76
N CYS A 134 4.63 9.69 -22.35
CA CYS A 134 5.48 9.64 -21.18
C CYS A 134 6.85 10.26 -21.50
N PRO A 135 7.32 11.28 -20.75
CA PRO A 135 8.63 11.86 -20.97
C PRO A 135 9.75 10.81 -20.89
N ASN A 136 10.73 10.88 -21.81
CA ASN A 136 11.82 9.90 -21.90
C ASN A 136 12.65 9.82 -20.62
N ASN A 137 12.86 10.94 -19.93
CA ASN A 137 13.56 10.97 -18.64
C ASN A 137 12.81 10.20 -17.55
N VAL A 138 11.48 10.32 -17.50
CA VAL A 138 10.64 9.59 -16.54
C VAL A 138 10.71 8.08 -16.81
N ARG A 139 10.60 7.67 -18.08
CA ARG A 139 10.74 6.26 -18.50
C ARG A 139 12.12 5.71 -18.15
N LYS A 140 13.17 6.43 -18.50
CA LYS A 140 14.55 6.03 -18.20
C LYS A 140 14.78 5.85 -16.69
N HIS A 141 14.35 6.80 -15.86
CA HIS A 141 14.51 6.69 -14.41
C HIS A 141 13.67 5.54 -13.84
N TYR A 142 12.47 5.28 -14.37
CA TYR A 142 11.67 4.12 -13.97
C TYR A 142 12.38 2.81 -14.28
N ASP A 143 12.95 2.68 -15.47
CA ASP A 143 13.71 1.50 -15.87
C ASP A 143 14.96 1.31 -14.99
N GLU A 144 15.69 2.40 -14.70
CA GLU A 144 16.84 2.40 -13.77
C GLU A 144 16.43 1.94 -12.37
N LEU A 145 15.28 2.40 -11.86
CA LEU A 145 14.74 2.01 -10.55
C LEU A 145 14.29 0.55 -10.50
N CYS A 146 13.77 0.01 -11.60
CA CYS A 146 13.34 -1.39 -11.68
C CYS A 146 14.54 -2.35 -11.76
N GLN A 147 15.67 -1.90 -12.31
CA GLN A 147 16.87 -2.72 -12.51
C GLN A 147 17.87 -2.61 -11.36
N THR A 148 17.80 -1.54 -10.55
CA THR A 148 18.76 -1.33 -9.46
C THR A 148 18.47 -2.21 -8.25
N GLU A 149 19.50 -2.89 -7.76
CA GLU A 149 19.48 -3.60 -6.47
C GLU A 149 19.84 -2.67 -5.30
N ILE A 150 20.27 -1.44 -5.58
CA ILE A 150 20.74 -0.50 -4.57
C ILE A 150 19.55 0.10 -3.82
N THR A 151 19.49 -0.17 -2.52
CA THR A 151 18.53 0.42 -1.60
C THR A 151 19.27 1.25 -0.53
N PRO A 152 18.84 2.50 -0.23
CA PRO A 152 17.69 3.21 -0.79
C PRO A 152 17.93 3.74 -2.21
N TYR A 153 16.88 3.77 -3.03
CA TYR A 153 16.95 4.17 -4.44
C TYR A 153 17.49 5.59 -4.69
N CYS A 154 17.41 6.48 -3.70
CA CYS A 154 17.94 7.83 -3.78
C CYS A 154 19.47 7.92 -3.56
N TYR A 155 20.14 6.81 -3.23
CA TYR A 155 21.57 6.77 -2.93
C TYR A 155 22.45 7.46 -3.99
N PRO A 156 22.27 7.24 -5.30
CA PRO A 156 23.13 7.88 -6.32
C PRO A 156 23.04 9.40 -6.33
N ILE A 157 21.87 9.96 -6.00
CA ILE A 157 21.61 11.40 -6.03
C ILE A 157 22.14 12.07 -4.76
N LEU A 158 22.22 11.34 -3.64
CA LEU A 158 22.60 11.89 -2.35
C LEU A 158 23.95 12.61 -2.38
N HIS A 159 24.92 12.08 -3.15
CA HIS A 159 26.25 12.68 -3.32
C HIS A 159 26.25 13.98 -4.13
N SER A 160 25.27 14.19 -5.00
CA SER A 160 25.15 15.43 -5.79
C SER A 160 24.51 16.59 -5.03
N LEU A 161 23.93 16.33 -3.86
CA LEU A 161 23.25 17.35 -3.07
C LEU A 161 24.26 18.14 -2.21
N PRO A 162 24.08 19.46 -2.05
CA PRO A 162 24.87 20.24 -1.12
C PRO A 162 24.75 19.70 0.30
N LYS A 163 25.88 19.58 1.02
CA LYS A 163 25.90 19.09 2.41
C LYS A 163 24.95 19.86 3.34
N LEU A 164 24.84 21.17 3.14
CA LEU A 164 23.93 22.02 3.92
C LEU A 164 22.46 21.62 3.72
N THR A 165 22.06 21.33 2.49
CA THR A 165 20.70 20.85 2.16
C THR A 165 20.42 19.50 2.80
N VAL A 166 21.36 18.58 2.72
CA VAL A 166 21.24 17.25 3.33
C VAL A 166 21.08 17.37 4.85
N HIS A 167 21.90 18.21 5.49
CA HIS A 167 21.82 18.44 6.93
C HIS A 167 20.49 19.07 7.35
N SER A 168 20.02 20.12 6.65
CA SER A 168 18.76 20.77 6.99
C SER A 168 17.56 19.83 6.84
N TRP A 169 17.54 19.00 5.78
CA TRP A 169 16.51 17.98 5.59
C TRP A 169 16.54 16.93 6.69
N PHE A 170 17.71 16.41 7.06
CA PHE A 170 17.79 15.42 8.14
C PHE A 170 17.33 16.00 9.48
N THR A 171 17.67 17.25 9.80
CA THR A 171 17.21 17.93 11.01
C THR A 171 15.68 18.11 11.03
N ALA A 172 15.10 18.52 9.89
CA ALA A 172 13.65 18.64 9.76
C ALA A 172 12.96 17.27 9.91
N LEU A 173 13.41 16.26 9.17
CA LEU A 173 12.87 14.89 9.22
C LEU A 173 13.00 14.26 10.61
N GLN A 174 14.10 14.52 11.32
CA GLN A 174 14.29 14.05 12.69
C GLN A 174 13.27 14.69 13.63
N SER A 175 13.06 16.00 13.51
CA SER A 175 12.11 16.76 14.32
C SER A 175 10.68 16.29 14.06
N GLU A 176 10.28 16.16 12.80
CA GLU A 176 8.97 15.63 12.39
C GLU A 176 8.76 14.21 12.90
N ARG A 177 9.76 13.32 12.76
CA ARG A 177 9.68 11.95 13.26
C ARG A 177 9.56 11.90 14.78
N PHE A 178 10.26 12.77 15.49
CA PHE A 178 10.17 12.88 16.94
C PHE A 178 8.79 13.34 17.37
N GLU A 179 8.24 14.36 16.71
CA GLU A 179 6.88 14.87 16.94
C GLU A 179 5.83 13.78 16.68
N GLN A 180 5.93 13.06 15.57
CA GLN A 180 5.03 11.94 15.25
C GLN A 180 5.06 10.86 16.33
N LYS A 181 6.26 10.43 16.76
CA LYS A 181 6.40 9.44 17.84
C LYS A 181 5.82 9.94 19.16
N THR A 182 6.07 11.20 19.49
CA THR A 182 5.59 11.85 20.71
C THR A 182 4.06 11.92 20.71
N LYS A 183 3.46 12.33 19.59
CA LYS A 183 2.01 12.38 19.41
C LYS A 183 1.35 11.01 19.65
N VAL A 184 1.92 9.95 19.08
CA VAL A 184 1.41 8.58 19.28
C VAL A 184 1.47 8.16 20.76
N ILE A 185 2.54 8.51 21.48
CA ILE A 185 2.64 8.24 22.92
C ILE A 185 1.57 9.01 23.70
N PHE A 186 1.36 10.30 23.41
CA PHE A 186 0.31 11.10 24.05
C PHE A 186 -1.10 10.58 23.76
N GLU A 187 -1.36 10.09 22.55
CA GLU A 187 -2.64 9.45 22.21
C GLU A 187 -2.87 8.19 23.05
N ARG A 188 -1.85 7.35 23.25
CA ARG A 188 -1.93 6.19 24.14
C ARG A 188 -2.12 6.60 25.60
N LEU A 189 -1.37 7.60 26.07
CA LEU A 189 -1.49 8.14 27.41
C LEU A 189 -2.92 8.59 27.70
N LYS A 190 -3.55 9.28 26.75
CA LYS A 190 -4.95 9.68 26.85
C LYS A 190 -5.91 8.49 26.90
N ARG A 191 -5.68 7.44 26.10
CA ARG A 191 -6.50 6.21 26.11
C ARG A 191 -6.40 5.45 27.44
N HIS A 192 -5.25 5.48 28.09
CA HIS A 192 -5.02 4.84 29.40
C HIS A 192 -5.22 5.81 30.58
N GLU A 193 -6.05 6.86 30.41
CA GLU A 193 -6.41 7.79 31.49
C GLU A 193 -5.21 8.43 32.21
N ASN A 194 -4.15 8.73 31.46
CA ASN A 194 -2.86 9.24 31.96
C ASN A 194 -2.06 8.26 32.83
N ASN A 195 -2.35 6.96 32.76
CA ASN A 195 -1.49 5.95 33.35
C ASN A 195 -0.22 5.73 32.50
N TRP A 196 0.91 6.14 33.05
CA TRP A 196 2.22 6.00 32.40
C TRP A 196 2.72 4.56 32.29
N GLU A 197 2.40 3.70 33.25
CA GLU A 197 2.88 2.30 33.26
C GLU A 197 2.25 1.49 32.12
N ASP A 198 0.92 1.57 31.98
CA ASP A 198 0.19 0.89 30.90
C ASP A 198 0.62 1.44 29.54
N THR A 199 0.74 2.77 29.44
CA THR A 199 1.20 3.44 28.21
C THR A 199 2.60 2.99 27.80
N PHE A 200 3.51 2.87 28.77
CA PHE A 200 4.87 2.39 28.54
C PHE A 200 4.86 0.92 28.10
N PHE A 201 4.12 0.07 28.80
CA PHE A 201 4.01 -1.36 28.46
C PHE A 201 3.49 -1.58 27.04
N VAL A 202 2.37 -0.94 26.66
CA VAL A 202 1.79 -1.05 25.32
C VAL A 202 2.75 -0.49 24.25
N THR A 203 3.41 0.63 24.54
CA THR A 203 4.40 1.21 23.62
C THR A 203 5.61 0.29 23.44
N LEU A 204 6.09 -0.32 24.52
CA LEU A 204 7.20 -1.26 24.48
C LEU A 204 6.83 -2.52 23.70
N ALA A 205 5.67 -3.11 23.99
CA ALA A 205 5.15 -4.28 23.30
C ALA A 205 5.08 -4.07 21.78
N ARG A 206 4.50 -2.94 21.33
CA ARG A 206 4.47 -2.61 19.89
C ARG A 206 5.86 -2.65 19.24
N ASN A 207 6.88 -2.15 19.93
CA ASN A 207 8.24 -2.12 19.38
C ASN A 207 8.83 -3.53 19.21
N PHE A 208 8.44 -4.50 20.05
CA PHE A 208 8.79 -5.91 19.87
C PHE A 208 8.11 -6.56 18.66
N GLY A 209 7.08 -5.93 18.08
CA GLY A 209 6.52 -6.35 16.80
C GLY A 209 7.39 -6.03 15.58
N PHE A 210 8.47 -5.27 15.75
CA PHE A 210 9.45 -4.91 14.69
C PHE A 210 8.81 -4.46 13.36
N GLY A 211 7.69 -3.74 13.43
CA GLY A 211 6.91 -3.30 12.28
C GLY A 211 5.95 -4.35 11.73
N LEU A 212 6.38 -5.61 11.55
CA LEU A 212 5.55 -6.68 10.99
C LEU A 212 4.34 -7.00 11.87
N ASN A 213 4.58 -7.20 13.17
CA ASN A 213 3.56 -7.54 14.17
C ASN A 213 3.28 -6.38 15.12
N GLY A 214 3.64 -5.14 14.76
CA GLY A 214 3.51 -3.98 15.64
C GLY A 214 2.06 -3.77 16.13
N ASP A 215 1.10 -3.83 15.21
CA ASP A 215 -0.33 -3.69 15.55
C ASP A 215 -0.85 -4.88 16.38
N ALA A 216 -0.39 -6.09 16.08
CA ALA A 216 -0.75 -7.30 16.83
C ALA A 216 -0.25 -7.22 18.28
N PHE A 217 1.02 -6.86 18.48
CA PHE A 217 1.59 -6.64 19.81
C PHE A 217 0.90 -5.50 20.58
N GLU A 218 0.54 -4.40 19.90
CA GLU A 218 -0.22 -3.33 20.54
C GLU A 218 -1.62 -3.81 20.97
N ALA A 219 -2.34 -4.52 20.11
CA ALA A 219 -3.67 -5.05 20.42
C ALA A 219 -3.62 -6.05 21.58
N TRP A 220 -2.68 -7.00 21.53
CA TRP A 220 -2.41 -7.96 22.60
C TRP A 220 -2.09 -7.28 23.94
N ALA A 221 -1.21 -6.28 23.92
CA ALA A 221 -0.82 -5.56 25.14
C ALA A 221 -2.00 -4.79 25.76
N ASN A 222 -2.90 -4.24 24.94
CA ASN A 222 -4.10 -3.56 25.42
C ASN A 222 -5.12 -4.50 26.10
N GLN A 223 -5.06 -5.80 25.83
CA GLN A 223 -5.93 -6.80 26.46
C GLN A 223 -5.35 -7.36 27.76
N LEU A 224 -4.08 -7.05 28.07
CA LEU A 224 -3.42 -7.55 29.26
C LEU A 224 -3.72 -6.64 30.46
N PRO A 225 -4.20 -7.18 31.59
CA PRO A 225 -4.29 -6.42 32.82
C PRO A 225 -2.89 -6.29 33.44
N PHE A 226 -2.07 -5.38 32.91
CA PHE A 226 -0.63 -5.29 33.25
C PHE A 226 -0.35 -5.25 34.75
N ARG A 227 -1.15 -4.49 35.52
CA ARG A 227 -1.07 -4.43 36.99
C ARG A 227 -1.40 -5.75 37.69
N SER A 228 -2.28 -6.57 37.12
CA SER A 228 -2.54 -7.91 37.63
C SER A 228 -1.33 -8.83 37.38
N ILE A 229 -0.68 -8.69 36.23
CA ILE A 229 0.52 -9.47 35.88
C ILE A 229 1.68 -9.11 36.81
N ASP A 230 1.83 -7.83 37.19
CA ASP A 230 2.86 -7.39 38.15
C ASP A 230 2.75 -8.12 39.51
N LYS A 231 1.54 -8.46 39.97
CA LYS A 231 1.32 -9.25 41.18
C LYS A 231 1.79 -10.71 41.06
N HIS A 232 2.02 -11.18 39.84
CA HIS A 232 2.47 -12.53 39.51
C HIS A 232 3.93 -12.57 39.05
N ARG A 233 4.66 -11.44 39.09
CA ARG A 233 6.02 -11.29 38.54
C ARG A 233 7.06 -12.26 39.13
N ASP A 234 6.84 -12.72 40.35
CA ASP A 234 7.76 -13.64 41.04
C ASP A 234 7.63 -15.08 40.54
N THR A 235 6.65 -15.37 39.68
CA THR A 235 6.41 -16.70 39.10
C THR A 235 6.49 -16.64 37.59
N LEU A 236 7.64 -17.06 37.03
CA LEU A 236 7.90 -17.05 35.58
C LEU A 236 6.77 -17.75 34.80
N ILE A 237 6.32 -18.91 35.27
CA ILE A 237 5.29 -19.70 34.58
C ILE A 237 3.95 -18.97 34.48
N GLN A 238 3.61 -18.12 35.46
CA GLN A 238 2.38 -17.33 35.42
C GLN A 238 2.50 -16.18 34.45
N VAL A 239 3.64 -15.49 34.44
CA VAL A 239 3.91 -14.39 33.50
C VAL A 239 3.89 -14.90 32.06
N GLU A 240 4.57 -16.01 31.80
CA GLU A 240 4.58 -16.63 30.47
C GLU A 240 3.20 -17.15 30.07
N ALA A 241 2.46 -17.76 31.00
CA ALA A 241 1.09 -18.21 30.74
C ALA A 241 0.17 -17.04 30.38
N PHE A 242 0.27 -15.88 31.04
CA PHE A 242 -0.44 -14.67 30.64
C PHE A 242 -0.10 -14.25 29.21
N PHE A 243 1.20 -14.16 28.90
CA PHE A 243 1.67 -13.62 27.64
C PHE A 243 1.35 -14.53 26.45
N PHE A 244 1.77 -15.79 26.50
CA PHE A 244 1.51 -16.76 25.43
C PHE A 244 0.03 -17.11 25.33
N GLY A 245 -0.65 -17.23 26.47
CA GLY A 245 -2.07 -17.52 26.50
C GLY A 245 -2.93 -16.43 25.86
N GLN A 246 -2.71 -15.16 26.24
CA GLN A 246 -3.43 -14.04 25.62
C GLN A 246 -3.07 -13.83 24.15
N ALA A 247 -1.87 -14.23 23.74
CA ALA A 247 -1.47 -14.23 22.33
C ALA A 247 -2.13 -15.36 21.52
N GLY A 248 -2.83 -16.31 22.15
CA GLY A 248 -3.43 -17.46 21.46
C GLY A 248 -2.41 -18.54 21.08
N LEU A 249 -1.22 -18.55 21.69
CA LEU A 249 -0.12 -19.47 21.36
C LEU A 249 -0.15 -20.79 22.16
N LEU A 250 -1.12 -20.95 23.05
CA LEU A 250 -1.25 -22.10 23.96
C LEU A 250 -2.39 -23.07 23.58
N ASP A 251 -2.78 -23.16 22.31
CA ASP A 251 -3.94 -23.96 21.88
C ASP A 251 -3.60 -25.32 21.23
N GLU A 252 -2.31 -25.60 21.00
CA GLU A 252 -1.89 -26.87 20.43
C GLU A 252 -1.89 -28.00 21.47
N GLN A 253 -1.92 -29.25 21.02
CA GLN A 253 -1.69 -30.41 21.89
C GLN A 253 -0.28 -30.92 21.69
N LEU A 254 0.65 -30.40 22.51
CA LEU A 254 2.06 -30.78 22.46
C LEU A 254 2.41 -31.73 23.62
N PRO A 255 3.29 -32.72 23.39
CA PRO A 255 3.73 -33.65 24.43
C PRO A 255 4.69 -33.01 25.45
N ASP A 256 5.08 -31.75 25.29
CA ASP A 256 5.93 -31.03 26.24
C ASP A 256 5.23 -30.79 27.59
N GLU A 257 5.93 -31.06 28.68
CA GLU A 257 5.44 -30.88 30.04
C GLU A 257 5.34 -29.39 30.40
N TYR A 258 6.31 -28.59 29.94
CA TYR A 258 6.33 -27.14 30.20
C TYR A 258 5.15 -26.45 29.53
N TYR A 259 4.94 -26.72 28.24
CA TYR A 259 3.79 -26.21 27.49
C TYR A 259 2.44 -26.59 28.14
N ARG A 260 2.29 -27.85 28.60
CA ARG A 260 1.07 -28.29 29.30
C ARG A 260 0.87 -27.58 30.64
N GLN A 261 1.96 -27.26 31.34
CA GLN A 261 1.90 -26.47 32.56
C GLN A 261 1.43 -25.04 32.28
N LEU A 262 1.96 -24.38 31.23
CA LEU A 262 1.51 -23.07 30.79
C LEU A 262 0.03 -23.06 30.40
N GLN A 263 -0.44 -24.08 29.65
CA GLN A 263 -1.86 -24.21 29.29
C GLN A 263 -2.76 -24.29 30.51
N LYS A 264 -2.38 -25.11 31.51
CA LYS A 264 -3.15 -25.27 32.74
C LYS A 264 -3.20 -23.96 33.53
N GLU A 265 -2.05 -23.32 33.70
CA GLU A 265 -1.95 -22.06 34.43
C GLU A 265 -2.74 -20.95 33.73
N TYR A 266 -2.64 -20.85 32.41
CA TYR A 266 -3.38 -19.87 31.64
C TYR A 266 -4.89 -20.05 31.74
N ARG A 267 -5.41 -21.29 31.70
CA ARG A 267 -6.86 -21.54 31.92
C ARG A 267 -7.33 -21.03 33.28
N TYR A 268 -6.52 -21.19 34.32
CA TYR A 268 -6.82 -20.65 35.64
C TYR A 268 -6.82 -19.11 35.64
N LEU A 269 -5.78 -18.49 35.07
CA LEU A 269 -5.66 -17.03 34.98
C LEU A 269 -6.77 -16.42 34.12
N GLN A 270 -7.14 -17.07 33.02
CA GLN A 270 -8.23 -16.66 32.14
C GLN A 270 -9.55 -16.59 32.89
N HIS A 271 -9.87 -17.59 33.71
CA HIS A 271 -11.06 -17.57 34.55
C HIS A 271 -10.96 -16.53 35.67
N LYS A 272 -9.80 -16.41 36.32
CA LYS A 272 -9.57 -15.48 37.44
C LYS A 272 -9.72 -14.00 37.05
N PHE A 273 -9.31 -13.65 35.84
CA PHE A 273 -9.28 -12.27 35.34
C PHE A 273 -10.26 -12.00 34.19
N GLU A 274 -11.16 -12.95 33.89
CA GLU A 274 -12.16 -12.85 32.82
C GLU A 274 -11.55 -12.46 31.45
N LEU A 275 -10.41 -13.08 31.11
CA LEU A 275 -9.62 -12.68 29.95
C LEU A 275 -10.27 -13.14 28.64
N HIS A 276 -10.40 -12.19 27.71
CA HIS A 276 -10.72 -12.46 26.31
C HIS A 276 -9.43 -12.61 25.51
N ARG A 277 -9.31 -13.72 24.78
CA ARG A 277 -8.13 -14.05 23.98
C ARG A 277 -8.02 -13.19 22.72
N THR A 278 -6.79 -12.91 22.31
CA THR A 278 -6.51 -12.45 20.95
C THR A 278 -6.57 -13.64 19.99
N ASP A 279 -7.12 -13.44 18.79
CA ASP A 279 -7.10 -14.45 17.72
C ASP A 279 -5.66 -14.63 17.21
N ILE A 280 -5.19 -15.87 17.09
CA ILE A 280 -3.87 -16.19 16.55
C ILE A 280 -3.68 -15.64 15.12
N SER A 281 -4.77 -15.46 14.36
CA SER A 281 -4.73 -14.88 13.01
C SER A 281 -4.28 -13.42 12.99
N ALA A 282 -4.25 -12.73 14.14
CA ALA A 282 -3.71 -11.38 14.24
C ALA A 282 -2.18 -11.35 14.04
N TRP A 283 -1.49 -12.47 14.25
CA TRP A 283 -0.03 -12.56 14.13
C TRP A 283 0.40 -12.98 12.73
N CYS A 284 1.40 -12.29 12.19
CA CYS A 284 2.08 -12.67 10.95
C CYS A 284 3.38 -13.40 11.28
N PHE A 285 3.39 -14.72 11.09
CA PHE A 285 4.58 -15.56 11.25
C PHE A 285 5.41 -15.70 9.97
N ALA A 286 4.79 -15.45 8.81
CA ALA A 286 5.48 -15.44 7.53
C ALA A 286 6.50 -14.28 7.51
N LYS A 287 7.76 -14.58 7.18
CA LYS A 287 8.88 -13.62 7.12
C LYS A 287 9.43 -13.15 8.48
N LEU A 288 9.09 -13.82 9.58
CA LEU A 288 9.83 -13.63 10.82
C LEU A 288 11.28 -14.08 10.66
N ARG A 289 12.18 -13.39 11.38
CA ARG A 289 13.56 -13.87 11.54
C ARG A 289 13.54 -15.10 12.45
N PRO A 290 14.43 -16.09 12.24
CA PRO A 290 14.45 -17.31 13.04
C PRO A 290 14.40 -17.09 14.57
N GLY A 291 15.14 -16.11 15.09
CA GLY A 291 15.15 -15.79 16.53
C GLY A 291 13.91 -15.06 17.07
N ASN A 292 12.95 -14.70 16.21
CA ASN A 292 11.72 -14.00 16.60
C ASN A 292 10.48 -14.92 16.55
N PHE A 293 10.66 -16.21 16.27
CA PHE A 293 9.58 -17.17 16.36
C PHE A 293 9.32 -17.53 17.84
N PRO A 294 8.04 -17.62 18.26
CA PRO A 294 7.71 -18.20 19.55
C PRO A 294 7.94 -19.72 19.45
N HIS A 295 8.94 -20.24 20.17
CA HIS A 295 9.26 -21.66 20.27
C HIS A 295 8.67 -22.27 21.53
#